data_AF-A0A067PQQ5-F1
#
_entry.id   AF-A0A067PQQ5-F1
#
_cell.length_a   1.000
_cell.length_b   1.000
_cell.length_c   1.000
_cell.angle_alpha   90.00
_cell.angle_beta   90.00
_cell.angle_gamma   90.00
#
_symmetry.space_group_name_H-M   'P 1'
#
loop_
_entity.id
_entity.type
_entity.pdbx_description
1 polymer ?
#
loop_
_entity_poly.entity_id
_entity_poly.type
_entity_poly.pdbx_seq_one_letter_code
_entity_poly.pdbx_strand_id
1 'polypeptide(L)'
;MHFISYNHPPSPLTQKRRRLDAGAGAEFAEGNDVSPPIRLPTLLKFSQLISMDKDTLGEGDQTGKMDIDALQEDEVQEDDEREGEGEEGIEWDMDARDISPVQSSVVSTGAPIPIMSISATSFPVSPGTIRAQDALRAETFAHSLSLKTKAQGKKDMGGTYCRHVVRYQEWFLSDQSRRVKEKPSHSVLPAFPVTATKVAAFLEYEMSRPKGAVSALENWRLHHEHEYPNDPEAQKGLRFDSRIKAFEASVGKRETERTEKSQALKAVGASSGKPLSQLIA
;
A
#
# COMPACT_ATOMS: atom_id res chain seq x y z
N MET A 1 -12.21 -53.99 -23.41
CA MET A 1 -11.78 -52.71 -22.81
C MET A 1 -11.40 -51.76 -23.94
N HIS A 2 -12.24 -50.77 -24.24
CA HIS A 2 -11.98 -49.77 -25.28
C HIS A 2 -11.40 -48.51 -24.63
N PHE A 3 -10.20 -48.11 -25.05
CA PHE A 3 -9.61 -46.82 -24.66
C PHE A 3 -10.11 -45.74 -25.63
N ILE A 4 -10.88 -44.79 -25.11
CA ILE A 4 -11.26 -43.58 -25.82
C ILE A 4 -10.03 -42.65 -25.79
N SER A 5 -9.37 -42.52 -26.95
CA SER A 5 -8.27 -41.58 -27.16
C SER A 5 -8.85 -40.18 -27.41
N TYR A 6 -8.64 -39.26 -26.48
CA TYR A 6 -9.03 -37.86 -26.65
C TYR A 6 -7.96 -37.12 -27.47
N ASN A 7 -8.28 -36.82 -28.73
CA ASN A 7 -7.52 -35.90 -29.57
C ASN A 7 -7.49 -34.51 -28.92
N HIS A 8 -6.30 -34.04 -28.55
CA HIS A 8 -6.06 -32.64 -28.23
C HIS A 8 -5.95 -31.82 -29.54
N PRO A 9 -6.62 -30.66 -29.65
CA PRO A 9 -6.40 -29.75 -30.77
C PRO A 9 -5.04 -29.03 -30.64
N PRO A 10 -4.32 -28.77 -31.76
CA PRO A 10 -3.06 -28.04 -31.73
C PRO A 10 -3.25 -26.54 -31.45
N SER A 11 -2.35 -25.98 -30.66
CA SER A 11 -2.23 -24.56 -30.33
C SER A 11 -2.03 -23.66 -31.57
N PRO A 12 -2.64 -22.47 -31.64
CA PRO A 12 -2.39 -21.51 -32.70
C PRO A 12 -1.18 -20.63 -32.37
N LEU A 13 0.00 -21.07 -32.79
CA LEU A 13 1.14 -20.18 -33.05
C LEU A 13 1.71 -20.54 -34.42
N THR A 14 1.37 -19.75 -35.44
CA THR A 14 2.30 -19.14 -36.40
C THR A 14 1.53 -18.44 -37.53
N GLN A 15 2.20 -17.43 -38.11
CA GLN A 15 2.06 -16.97 -39.51
C GLN A 15 1.44 -15.58 -39.72
N LYS A 16 2.30 -14.54 -39.73
CA LYS A 16 2.45 -13.69 -40.92
C LYS A 16 3.78 -12.93 -40.93
N ARG A 17 4.75 -13.50 -41.66
CA ARG A 17 5.83 -12.75 -42.33
C ARG A 17 5.24 -12.11 -43.59
N ARG A 18 5.37 -10.79 -43.73
CA ARG A 18 5.48 -10.00 -44.98
C ARG A 18 6.42 -8.86 -44.60
N ARG A 19 7.70 -8.79 -44.97
CA ARG A 19 8.30 -8.63 -46.31
C ARG A 19 7.65 -7.50 -47.13
N LEU A 20 8.18 -6.29 -46.94
CA LEU A 20 8.36 -5.20 -47.90
C LEU A 20 9.70 -4.54 -47.47
N ASP A 21 10.78 -4.75 -48.22
CA ASP A 21 11.35 -3.80 -49.21
C ASP A 21 11.83 -2.51 -48.52
N ALA A 22 13.13 -2.36 -48.25
CA ALA A 22 14.16 -1.87 -49.17
C ALA A 22 13.89 -0.42 -49.61
N GLY A 23 14.59 0.53 -48.97
CA GLY A 23 14.62 1.94 -49.36
C GLY A 23 15.68 2.72 -48.58
N ALA A 24 16.73 3.12 -49.30
CA ALA A 24 17.67 4.24 -49.11
C ALA A 24 17.76 4.88 -47.71
N GLY A 25 18.93 4.95 -47.07
CA GLY A 25 20.09 5.64 -47.64
C GLY A 25 19.98 7.15 -47.35
N ALA A 26 20.23 7.53 -46.09
CA ALA A 26 20.45 8.92 -45.70
C ALA A 26 21.53 8.93 -44.59
N GLU A 27 22.77 9.16 -45.03
CA GLU A 27 23.83 9.72 -44.20
C GLU A 27 23.28 10.96 -43.48
N PHE A 28 23.24 10.90 -42.15
CA PHE A 28 23.12 12.11 -41.34
C PHE A 28 24.38 12.22 -40.50
N ALA A 29 25.05 13.35 -40.70
CA ALA A 29 26.34 13.71 -40.18
C ALA A 29 26.41 13.65 -38.64
N GLU A 30 27.55 13.18 -38.16
CA GLU A 30 28.00 13.25 -36.77
C GLU A 30 28.10 14.72 -36.33
N GLY A 31 27.05 15.22 -35.69
CA GLY A 31 27.09 16.41 -34.85
C GLY A 31 27.45 16.00 -33.43
N ASN A 32 28.74 16.10 -33.07
CA ASN A 32 29.22 16.02 -31.69
C ASN A 32 28.64 17.21 -30.89
N ASP A 33 27.47 17.01 -30.28
CA ASP A 33 26.96 17.91 -29.25
C ASP A 33 27.28 17.32 -27.88
N VAL A 34 28.40 17.77 -27.32
CA VAL A 34 28.87 17.40 -25.98
C VAL A 34 27.98 18.11 -24.95
N SER A 35 26.81 17.51 -24.70
CA SER A 35 25.98 17.89 -23.57
C SER A 35 26.71 17.54 -22.26
N PRO A 36 26.89 18.51 -21.33
CA PRO A 36 27.56 18.24 -20.07
C PRO A 36 26.73 17.25 -19.24
N PRO A 37 27.37 16.30 -18.54
CA PRO A 37 26.66 15.34 -17.71
C PRO A 37 25.92 16.06 -16.58
N ILE A 38 24.59 15.93 -16.58
CA ILE A 38 23.74 16.32 -15.46
C ILE A 38 24.19 15.50 -14.25
N ARG A 39 24.94 16.13 -13.35
CA ARG A 39 25.27 15.58 -12.03
C ARG A 39 23.98 15.49 -11.22
N LEU A 40 23.31 14.35 -11.29
CA LEU A 40 22.29 13.99 -10.31
C LEU A 40 22.95 13.99 -8.91
N PRO A 41 22.31 14.57 -7.88
CA PRO A 41 22.81 14.46 -6.53
C PRO A 41 22.88 12.97 -6.17
N THR A 42 24.09 12.53 -5.82
CA THR A 42 24.34 11.23 -5.21
C THR A 42 23.46 11.11 -3.97
N LEU A 43 22.33 10.44 -4.12
CA LEU A 43 21.49 9.99 -3.02
C LEU A 43 22.35 9.06 -2.17
N LEU A 44 22.79 9.60 -1.04
CA LEU A 44 23.61 8.95 -0.04
C LEU A 44 23.02 7.60 0.37
N LYS A 45 23.82 6.55 0.16
CA LYS A 45 24.07 5.40 1.04
C LYS A 45 23.07 5.20 2.19
N PHE A 46 21.93 4.55 1.91
CA PHE A 46 21.09 3.95 2.94
C PHE A 46 21.35 2.44 3.15
N SER A 47 22.30 1.84 2.41
CA SER A 47 22.60 0.41 2.49
C SER A 47 23.67 0.03 3.54
N GLN A 48 24.08 0.95 4.42
CA GLN A 48 25.22 0.74 5.32
C GLN A 48 24.85 0.54 6.80
N LEU A 49 23.56 0.39 7.14
CA LEU A 49 23.11 0.27 8.53
C LEU A 49 22.45 -1.08 8.90
N ILE A 50 22.66 -2.15 8.13
CA ILE A 50 22.21 -3.52 8.50
C ILE A 50 23.38 -4.52 8.41
N SER A 51 24.58 -4.08 8.77
CA SER A 51 25.75 -4.95 8.89
C SER A 51 26.47 -4.64 10.19
N MET A 52 25.84 -4.99 11.32
CA MET A 52 26.53 -5.13 12.59
C MET A 52 26.09 -6.45 13.24
N ASP A 53 27.11 -7.30 13.42
CA ASP A 53 27.23 -8.38 14.40
C ASP A 53 26.43 -9.67 14.21
N LYS A 54 26.99 -10.56 13.36
CA LYS A 54 26.73 -12.01 13.38
C LYS A 54 27.99 -12.85 13.67
N ASP A 55 29.06 -12.23 14.13
CA ASP A 55 30.32 -12.93 14.43
C ASP A 55 30.51 -13.09 15.93
N THR A 56 29.73 -13.98 16.54
CA THR A 56 30.12 -14.66 17.79
C THR A 56 29.50 -16.06 17.86
N LEU A 57 29.66 -16.85 16.80
CA LEU A 57 29.50 -18.31 16.89
C LEU A 57 30.86 -18.92 17.22
N GLY A 58 31.03 -19.20 18.51
CA GLY A 58 32.11 -20.02 19.02
C GLY A 58 32.03 -21.43 18.42
N GLU A 59 33.16 -21.87 17.90
CA GLU A 59 33.44 -23.27 17.60
C GLU A 59 33.33 -24.08 18.90
N GLY A 60 32.30 -24.92 18.97
CA GLY A 60 32.14 -25.94 19.99
C GLY A 60 32.03 -27.29 19.32
N ASP A 61 33.18 -27.85 18.96
CA ASP A 61 33.34 -29.25 18.63
C ASP A 61 33.00 -30.10 19.86
N GLN A 62 31.98 -30.95 19.75
CA GLN A 62 31.87 -32.16 20.55
C GLN A 62 30.88 -33.13 19.92
N THR A 63 31.47 -34.09 19.22
CA THR A 63 30.91 -35.41 18.93
C THR A 63 30.40 -36.07 20.21
N GLY A 64 29.09 -36.00 20.42
CA GLY A 64 28.36 -36.75 21.44
C GLY A 64 27.35 -37.66 20.76
N LYS A 65 27.76 -38.90 20.48
CA LYS A 65 26.85 -40.03 20.25
C LYS A 65 25.91 -40.11 21.46
N MET A 66 24.62 -39.85 21.26
CA MET A 66 23.60 -40.25 22.22
C MET A 66 22.64 -41.20 21.52
N ASP A 67 22.58 -42.39 22.09
CA ASP A 67 21.77 -43.50 21.66
C ASP A 67 20.29 -43.12 21.72
N ILE A 68 19.58 -43.47 20.64
CA ILE A 68 18.14 -43.34 20.49
C ILE A 68 17.55 -44.54 21.20
N ASP A 69 17.31 -44.43 22.51
CA ASP A 69 16.48 -45.38 23.25
C ASP A 69 15.30 -44.66 23.87
N ALA A 70 14.13 -45.03 23.34
CA ALA A 70 12.83 -45.15 24.00
C ALA A 70 12.60 -44.28 25.25
N LEU A 71 11.86 -43.19 25.09
CA LEU A 71 11.04 -42.64 26.17
C LEU A 71 9.60 -42.47 25.70
N GLN A 72 8.75 -42.96 26.58
CA GLN A 72 7.31 -43.10 26.49
C GLN A 72 6.61 -41.75 26.36
N GLU A 73 5.43 -41.80 25.75
CA GLU A 73 4.45 -40.74 25.66
C GLU A 73 3.95 -40.38 27.07
N ASP A 74 4.48 -39.32 27.68
CA ASP A 74 3.83 -38.65 28.81
C ASP A 74 2.86 -37.61 28.24
N GLU A 75 1.59 -37.99 28.29
CA GLU A 75 0.40 -37.20 28.01
C GLU A 75 0.30 -36.07 29.06
N VAL A 76 0.92 -34.93 28.77
CA VAL A 76 0.74 -33.71 29.57
C VAL A 76 -0.58 -33.07 29.16
N GLN A 77 -1.58 -33.28 30.02
CA GLN A 77 -2.88 -32.64 29.99
C GLN A 77 -2.70 -31.17 30.41
N GLU A 78 -2.59 -30.28 29.42
CA GLU A 78 -2.61 -28.83 29.63
C GLU A 78 -4.06 -28.36 29.84
N ASP A 79 -4.49 -28.34 31.09
CA ASP A 79 -5.66 -27.59 31.55
C ASP A 79 -5.32 -26.09 31.53
N ASP A 80 -5.43 -25.45 30.36
CA ASP A 80 -5.31 -24.00 30.22
C ASP A 80 -6.72 -23.37 30.20
N GLU A 81 -7.33 -23.32 31.38
CA GLU A 81 -8.53 -22.53 31.68
C GLU A 81 -8.19 -21.04 31.60
N ARG A 82 -8.00 -20.52 30.38
CA ARG A 82 -7.97 -19.08 30.14
C ARG A 82 -9.40 -18.58 30.04
N GLU A 83 -10.00 -18.27 31.18
CA GLU A 83 -11.22 -17.50 31.26
C GLU A 83 -11.04 -16.20 30.47
N GLY A 84 -11.62 -16.18 29.27
CA GLY A 84 -11.69 -15.01 28.41
C GLY A 84 -12.64 -14.01 29.03
N GLU A 85 -12.07 -13.09 29.82
CA GLU A 85 -12.72 -11.86 30.21
C GLU A 85 -13.34 -11.19 28.97
N GLY A 86 -14.63 -10.89 29.08
CA GLY A 86 -15.47 -10.45 28.00
C GLY A 86 -14.87 -9.29 27.21
N GLU A 87 -14.75 -9.50 25.90
CA GLU A 87 -14.79 -8.41 24.95
C GLU A 87 -16.20 -7.81 25.03
N GLU A 88 -16.39 -6.87 25.96
CA GLU A 88 -17.47 -5.90 25.91
C GLU A 88 -17.47 -5.31 24.51
N GLY A 89 -18.54 -5.60 23.77
CA GLY A 89 -18.80 -5.00 22.48
C GLY A 89 -18.75 -3.50 22.65
N ILE A 90 -17.66 -2.89 22.17
CA ILE A 90 -17.62 -1.48 21.86
C ILE A 90 -18.54 -1.32 20.66
N GLU A 91 -19.83 -1.25 20.97
CA GLU A 91 -20.90 -0.75 20.13
C GLU A 91 -20.48 0.65 19.76
N TRP A 92 -19.85 0.77 18.58
CA TRP A 92 -19.62 2.06 17.95
C TRP A 92 -20.98 2.55 17.49
N ASP A 93 -21.80 3.01 18.44
CA ASP A 93 -22.81 4.05 18.23
C ASP A 93 -22.03 5.29 17.81
N MET A 94 -21.61 5.23 16.56
CA MET A 94 -21.08 6.34 15.81
C MET A 94 -22.31 7.15 15.48
N ASP A 95 -22.79 7.88 16.49
CA ASP A 95 -23.78 8.93 16.36
C ASP A 95 -23.41 9.69 15.10
N ALA A 96 -24.22 9.45 14.06
CA ALA A 96 -24.23 10.23 12.87
C ALA A 96 -24.53 11.65 13.34
N ARG A 97 -23.47 12.40 13.65
CA ARG A 97 -23.56 13.85 13.77
C ARG A 97 -24.03 14.27 12.41
N ASP A 98 -25.33 14.50 12.37
CA ASP A 98 -26.06 15.25 11.39
C ASP A 98 -25.35 16.60 11.29
N ILE A 99 -24.31 16.65 10.45
CA ILE A 99 -23.74 17.90 9.97
C ILE A 99 -24.74 18.39 8.92
N SER A 100 -25.94 18.73 9.42
CA SER A 100 -26.87 19.55 8.70
C SER A 100 -26.11 20.82 8.29
N PRO A 101 -26.13 21.20 7.02
CA PRO A 101 -25.49 22.43 6.59
C PRO A 101 -26.12 23.56 7.41
N VAL A 102 -25.32 24.23 8.23
CA VAL A 102 -25.67 25.53 8.80
C VAL A 102 -25.94 26.43 7.60
N GLN A 103 -27.20 26.52 7.21
CA GLN A 103 -27.66 27.61 6.38
C GLN A 103 -27.53 28.83 7.27
N SER A 104 -26.45 29.59 7.05
CA SER A 104 -26.33 30.95 7.56
C SER A 104 -27.43 31.80 6.92
N SER A 105 -28.65 31.67 7.45
CA SER A 105 -29.71 32.64 7.21
C SER A 105 -29.29 33.92 7.92
N VAL A 106 -28.54 34.75 7.21
CA VAL A 106 -28.37 36.16 7.56
C VAL A 106 -29.75 36.81 7.48
N VAL A 107 -30.42 36.86 8.63
CA VAL A 107 -31.61 37.69 8.84
C VAL A 107 -31.18 39.13 8.64
N SER A 108 -31.45 39.63 7.43
CA SER A 108 -31.31 41.02 7.04
C SER A 108 -32.51 41.80 7.59
N THR A 109 -32.50 42.06 8.89
CA THR A 109 -33.44 42.98 9.53
C THR A 109 -32.64 44.12 10.14
N GLY A 110 -32.30 45.10 9.32
CA GLY A 110 -31.61 46.30 9.74
C GLY A 110 -31.64 47.32 8.62
N ALA A 111 -32.15 48.51 8.93
CA ALA A 111 -32.42 49.62 8.03
C ALA A 111 -31.31 49.89 6.99
N PRO A 112 -31.65 50.46 5.82
CA PRO A 112 -30.68 50.84 4.79
C PRO A 112 -29.67 51.82 5.38
N ILE A 113 -28.50 51.30 5.76
CA ILE A 113 -27.34 52.11 6.09
C ILE A 113 -26.93 52.77 4.77
N PRO A 114 -26.83 54.11 4.69
CA PRO A 114 -26.36 54.77 3.49
C PRO A 114 -24.97 54.24 3.16
N ILE A 115 -24.88 53.51 2.04
CA ILE A 115 -23.62 53.06 1.46
C ILE A 115 -22.89 54.33 1.03
N MET A 116 -22.08 54.87 1.94
CA MET A 116 -21.09 55.86 1.56
C MET A 116 -20.11 55.13 0.66
N SER A 117 -20.19 55.43 -0.63
CA SER A 117 -19.28 54.94 -1.66
C SER A 117 -17.87 55.38 -1.27
N ILE A 118 -17.18 54.53 -0.53
CA ILE A 118 -15.75 54.67 -0.27
C ILE A 118 -15.08 54.34 -1.59
N SER A 119 -14.85 55.35 -2.41
CA SER A 119 -13.96 55.26 -3.56
C SER A 119 -12.67 54.63 -3.06
N ALA A 120 -12.43 53.37 -3.45
CA ALA A 120 -11.30 52.60 -3.01
C ALA A 120 -10.04 53.31 -3.49
N THR A 121 -9.46 54.13 -2.63
CA THR A 121 -8.15 54.74 -2.86
C THR A 121 -7.17 53.58 -2.87
N SER A 122 -6.81 53.11 -4.07
CA SER A 122 -5.83 52.06 -4.27
C SER A 122 -4.47 52.65 -3.90
N PHE A 123 -4.12 52.58 -2.61
CA PHE A 123 -2.79 52.96 -2.17
C PHE A 123 -1.79 52.03 -2.87
N PRO A 124 -0.72 52.59 -3.49
CA PRO A 124 0.28 51.78 -4.14
C PRO A 124 0.91 50.86 -3.08
N VAL A 125 0.65 49.56 -3.21
CA VAL A 125 1.19 48.55 -2.30
C VAL A 125 2.70 48.57 -2.49
N SER A 126 3.41 48.97 -1.45
CA SER A 126 4.88 49.01 -1.47
C SER A 126 5.41 47.59 -1.79
N PRO A 127 6.44 47.45 -2.64
CA PRO A 127 7.09 46.16 -2.89
C PRO A 127 7.56 45.44 -1.61
N GLY A 128 7.84 46.19 -0.54
CA GLY A 128 8.13 45.63 0.78
C GLY A 128 6.93 44.89 1.39
N THR A 129 5.72 45.43 1.23
CA THR A 129 4.47 44.84 1.73
C THR A 129 4.15 43.53 1.02
N ILE A 130 4.39 43.45 -0.30
CA ILE A 130 4.17 42.21 -1.09
C ILE A 130 5.09 41.09 -0.56
N ARG A 131 6.38 41.37 -0.40
CA ARG A 131 7.34 40.40 0.15
C ARG A 131 7.00 39.95 1.56
N ALA A 132 6.57 40.88 2.42
CA ALA A 132 6.13 40.55 3.77
C ALA A 132 4.89 39.65 3.76
N GLN A 133 3.94 39.90 2.86
CA GLN A 133 2.72 39.10 2.73
C GLN A 133 3.01 37.69 2.18
N ASP A 134 3.95 37.56 1.24
CA ASP A 134 4.37 36.26 0.72
C ASP A 134 5.16 35.44 1.74
N ALA A 135 6.02 36.09 2.54
CA ALA A 135 6.69 35.45 3.68
C ALA A 135 5.66 34.92 4.69
N LEU A 136 4.65 35.72 5.03
CA LEU A 136 3.59 35.32 5.96
C LEU A 136 2.78 34.13 5.43
N ARG A 137 2.49 34.09 4.12
CA ARG A 137 1.82 32.95 3.47
C ARG A 137 2.68 31.70 3.52
N ALA A 138 3.98 31.81 3.25
CA ALA A 138 4.91 30.68 3.31
C ALA A 138 5.01 30.11 4.74
N GLU A 139 5.10 30.97 5.75
CA GLU A 139 5.11 30.57 7.16
C GLU A 139 3.79 29.90 7.56
N THR A 140 2.66 30.48 7.19
CA THR A 140 1.33 29.91 7.49
C THR A 140 1.15 28.55 6.83
N PHE A 141 1.64 28.38 5.59
CA PHE A 141 1.61 27.10 4.88
C PHE A 141 2.49 26.06 5.56
N ALA A 142 3.74 26.41 5.90
CA ALA A 142 4.66 25.53 6.61
C ALA A 142 4.10 25.10 7.98
N HIS A 143 3.48 26.03 8.71
CA HIS A 143 2.83 25.76 9.98
C HIS A 143 1.60 24.84 9.81
N SER A 144 0.77 25.07 8.79
CA SER A 144 -0.36 24.19 8.48
C SER A 144 0.09 22.78 8.12
N LEU A 145 1.17 22.64 7.34
CA LEU A 145 1.78 21.34 7.02
C LEU A 145 2.28 20.63 8.28
N SER A 146 2.95 21.35 9.18
CA SER A 146 3.44 20.84 10.48
C SER A 146 2.30 20.42 11.42
N LEU A 147 1.20 21.18 11.46
CA LEU A 147 0.02 20.81 12.24
C LEU A 147 -0.67 19.57 11.68
N LYS A 148 -0.76 19.44 10.34
CA LYS A 148 -1.29 18.24 9.69
C LYS A 148 -0.43 17.02 10.02
N THR A 149 0.89 17.12 9.93
CA THR A 149 1.79 16.00 10.27
C THR A 149 1.71 15.63 11.75
N LYS A 150 1.65 16.61 12.68
CA LYS A 150 1.47 16.37 14.12
C LYS A 150 0.10 15.79 14.47
N ALA A 151 -0.97 16.23 13.80
CA ALA A 151 -2.31 15.70 13.99
C ALA A 151 -2.45 14.27 13.44
N GLN A 152 -1.76 13.95 12.33
CA GLN A 152 -1.70 12.60 11.78
C GLN A 152 -0.97 11.63 12.72
N GLY A 153 0.02 12.10 13.48
CA GLY A 153 0.84 11.27 14.39
C GLY A 153 0.12 10.73 15.63
N LYS A 154 -1.10 11.19 15.94
CA LYS A 154 -1.85 10.80 17.16
C LYS A 154 -3.07 9.91 16.94
N LYS A 155 -3.33 9.46 15.70
CA LYS A 155 -4.42 8.53 15.40
C LYS A 155 -3.79 7.24 14.87
N ASP A 156 -3.90 6.14 15.60
CA ASP A 156 -3.24 4.82 15.44
C ASP A 156 -3.25 4.17 14.05
N MET A 157 -3.86 4.82 13.04
CA MET A 157 -3.77 4.44 11.64
C MET A 157 -2.36 4.61 11.04
N GLY A 158 -1.52 5.50 11.59
CA GLY A 158 -0.17 5.75 11.08
C GLY A 158 0.72 4.49 11.07
N GLY A 159 0.61 3.64 12.10
CA GLY A 159 1.43 2.43 12.22
C GLY A 159 1.11 1.39 11.14
N THR A 160 -0.17 1.10 10.91
CA THR A 160 -0.59 0.09 9.92
C THR A 160 -0.29 0.52 8.50
N TYR A 161 -0.55 1.78 8.14
CA TYR A 161 -0.26 2.28 6.79
C TYR A 161 1.25 2.32 6.52
N CYS A 162 2.04 2.82 7.48
CA CYS A 162 3.49 2.85 7.36
C CYS A 162 4.07 1.45 7.16
N ARG A 163 3.57 0.45 7.91
CA ARG A 163 4.01 -0.95 7.79
C ARG A 163 3.83 -1.51 6.37
N HIS A 164 2.72 -1.22 5.71
CA HIS A 164 2.48 -1.68 4.33
C HIS A 164 3.41 -1.00 3.32
N VAL A 165 3.69 0.30 3.48
CA VAL A 165 4.62 1.02 2.60
C VAL A 165 6.05 0.50 2.76
N VAL A 166 6.50 0.30 4.00
CA VAL A 166 7.84 -0.26 4.30
C VAL A 166 7.97 -1.67 3.71
N ARG A 167 6.97 -2.54 3.92
CA ARG A 167 6.98 -3.90 3.35
C ARG A 167 7.04 -3.89 1.82
N TYR A 168 6.28 -3.01 1.17
CA TYR A 168 6.33 -2.83 -0.28
C TYR A 168 7.74 -2.43 -0.73
N GLN A 169 8.36 -1.46 -0.05
CA GLN A 169 9.70 -0.98 -0.40
C GLN A 169 10.75 -2.09 -0.25
N GLU A 170 10.77 -2.81 0.87
CA GLU A 170 11.67 -3.92 1.12
C GLU A 170 11.52 -5.04 0.08
N TRP A 171 10.26 -5.40 -0.22
CA TRP A 171 9.96 -6.38 -1.25
C TRP A 171 10.46 -5.92 -2.62
N PHE A 172 10.19 -4.67 -3.01
CA PHE A 172 10.55 -4.17 -4.33
C PHE A 172 12.07 -4.15 -4.53
N LEU A 173 12.83 -3.69 -3.52
CA LEU A 173 14.29 -3.71 -3.57
C LEU A 173 14.86 -5.14 -3.68
N SER A 174 14.25 -6.09 -2.98
CA SER A 174 14.61 -7.51 -3.06
C SER A 174 14.29 -8.10 -4.44
N ASP A 175 13.12 -7.77 -5.00
CA ASP A 175 12.71 -8.20 -6.34
C ASP A 175 13.64 -7.65 -7.43
N GLN A 176 14.01 -6.37 -7.35
CA GLN A 176 14.97 -5.76 -8.28
C GLN A 176 16.34 -6.44 -8.20
N SER A 177 16.83 -6.71 -6.98
CA SER A 177 18.10 -7.41 -6.78
C SER A 177 18.09 -8.81 -7.39
N ARG A 178 16.98 -9.56 -7.22
CA ARG A 178 16.77 -10.86 -7.87
C ARG A 178 16.81 -10.75 -9.40
N ARG A 179 16.10 -9.78 -9.98
CA ARG A 179 16.07 -9.58 -11.45
C ARG A 179 17.43 -9.22 -12.04
N VAL A 180 18.23 -8.40 -11.35
CA VAL A 180 19.61 -8.08 -11.79
C VAL A 180 20.50 -9.32 -11.73
N LYS A 181 20.36 -10.16 -10.70
CA LYS A 181 21.10 -11.42 -10.59
C LYS A 181 20.77 -12.38 -11.74
N GLU A 182 19.48 -12.50 -12.09
CA GLU A 182 19.02 -13.34 -13.20
C GLU A 182 19.39 -12.77 -14.56
N LYS A 183 19.32 -11.44 -14.70
CA LYS A 183 19.62 -10.71 -15.93
C LYS A 183 20.48 -9.48 -15.61
N PRO A 184 21.81 -9.58 -15.71
CA PRO A 184 22.71 -8.46 -15.39
C PRO A 184 22.49 -7.20 -16.23
N SER A 185 21.87 -7.32 -17.40
CA SER A 185 21.48 -6.17 -18.24
C SER A 185 20.18 -5.48 -17.79
N HIS A 186 19.58 -5.90 -16.68
CA HIS A 186 18.36 -5.31 -16.16
C HIS A 186 18.67 -4.00 -15.43
N SER A 187 18.00 -2.91 -15.83
CA SER A 187 18.09 -1.63 -15.12
C SER A 187 17.35 -1.70 -13.79
N VAL A 188 18.02 -1.35 -12.69
CA VAL A 188 17.38 -1.25 -11.37
C VAL A 188 16.40 -0.09 -11.36
N LEU A 189 15.14 -0.38 -11.07
CA LEU A 189 14.12 0.65 -10.88
C LEU A 189 14.02 1.05 -9.40
N PRO A 190 13.75 2.32 -9.09
CA PRO A 190 13.42 2.73 -7.73
C PRO A 190 12.01 2.25 -7.33
N ALA A 191 11.81 2.00 -6.03
CA ALA A 191 10.50 1.63 -5.48
C ALA A 191 9.44 2.72 -5.68
N PHE A 192 9.87 3.99 -5.70
CA PHE A 192 9.03 5.17 -5.88
C PHE A 192 9.26 5.82 -7.25
N PRO A 193 8.22 6.40 -7.89
CA PRO A 193 6.84 6.49 -7.40
C PRO A 193 6.13 5.13 -7.35
N VAL A 194 5.08 5.06 -6.52
CA VAL A 194 4.19 3.89 -6.43
C VAL A 194 3.29 3.90 -7.66
N THR A 195 3.51 2.97 -8.60
CA THR A 195 2.69 2.83 -9.80
C THR A 195 1.86 1.56 -9.77
N ALA A 196 0.73 1.54 -10.48
CA ALA A 196 -0.18 0.39 -10.49
C ALA A 196 0.50 -0.91 -10.95
N THR A 197 1.45 -0.81 -11.88
CA THR A 197 2.21 -1.98 -12.35
C THR A 197 3.09 -2.58 -11.27
N LYS A 198 3.80 -1.75 -10.49
CA LYS A 198 4.62 -2.23 -9.36
C LYS A 198 3.76 -2.83 -8.26
N VAL A 199 2.62 -2.19 -7.96
CA VAL A 199 1.67 -2.68 -6.94
C VAL A 199 1.01 -3.99 -7.37
N ALA A 200 0.62 -4.16 -8.63
CA ALA A 200 0.06 -5.42 -9.12
C ALA A 200 1.03 -6.60 -8.91
N ALA A 201 2.32 -6.40 -9.22
CA ALA A 201 3.36 -7.40 -8.96
C ALA A 201 3.56 -7.67 -7.45
N PHE A 202 3.44 -6.63 -6.61
CA PHE A 202 3.51 -6.78 -5.16
C PHE A 202 2.34 -7.60 -4.61
N LEU A 203 1.11 -7.36 -5.08
CA LEU A 203 -0.07 -8.10 -4.64
C LEU A 203 -0.04 -9.56 -5.07
N GLU A 204 0.56 -9.87 -6.22
CA GLU A 204 0.79 -11.25 -6.66
C GLU A 204 1.75 -11.99 -5.71
N TYR A 205 2.77 -11.29 -5.21
CA TYR A 205 3.65 -11.83 -4.17
C TYR A 205 2.94 -11.93 -2.80
N GLU A 206 2.19 -10.90 -2.40
CA GLU A 206 1.50 -10.83 -1.10
C GLU A 206 0.09 -11.45 -1.17
N MET A 207 0.02 -12.73 -1.56
CA MET A 207 -1.26 -13.44 -1.82
C MET A 207 -2.24 -13.50 -0.63
N SER A 208 -1.77 -13.24 0.59
CA SER A 208 -2.55 -13.47 1.82
C SER A 208 -3.29 -12.25 2.36
N ARG A 209 -2.88 -10.99 2.08
CA ARG A 209 -3.47 -9.79 2.74
C ARG A 209 -3.52 -8.50 1.89
N PRO A 210 -4.16 -8.47 0.72
CA PRO A 210 -4.10 -7.30 -0.18
C PRO A 210 -4.98 -6.11 0.21
N LYS A 211 -6.06 -6.29 0.99
CA LYS A 211 -7.05 -5.23 1.27
C LYS A 211 -6.44 -4.01 2.00
N GLY A 212 -5.50 -4.24 2.92
CA GLY A 212 -4.79 -3.16 3.63
C GLY A 212 -3.70 -2.51 2.79
N ALA A 213 -3.00 -3.30 1.98
CA ALA A 213 -1.87 -2.85 1.18
C ALA A 213 -2.28 -1.83 0.11
N VAL A 214 -3.34 -2.10 -0.67
CA VAL A 214 -3.78 -1.19 -1.74
C VAL A 214 -4.18 0.17 -1.18
N SER A 215 -4.97 0.18 -0.11
CA SER A 215 -5.42 1.43 0.53
C SER A 215 -4.24 2.21 1.13
N ALA A 216 -3.26 1.52 1.73
CA ALA A 216 -2.05 2.14 2.25
C ALA A 216 -1.21 2.80 1.15
N LEU A 217 -0.99 2.07 0.06
CA LEU A 217 -0.17 2.51 -1.05
C LEU A 217 -0.85 3.63 -1.86
N GLU A 218 -2.18 3.59 -2.01
CA GLU A 218 -2.95 4.68 -2.61
C GLU A 218 -2.86 5.95 -1.75
N ASN A 219 -3.04 5.81 -0.43
CA ASN A 219 -2.92 6.94 0.47
C ASN A 219 -1.52 7.56 0.43
N TRP A 220 -0.47 6.73 0.40
CA TRP A 220 0.90 7.21 0.23
C TRP A 220 1.07 7.96 -1.10
N ARG A 221 0.60 7.38 -2.22
CA ARG A 221 0.65 7.99 -3.55
C ARG A 221 0.02 9.38 -3.56
N LEU A 222 -1.20 9.52 -3.03
CA LEU A 222 -1.93 10.79 -3.00
C LEU A 222 -1.19 11.87 -2.20
N HIS A 223 -0.52 11.51 -1.10
CA HIS A 223 0.24 12.47 -0.29
C HIS A 223 1.55 12.90 -0.97
N HIS A 224 2.13 12.06 -1.83
CA HIS A 224 3.42 12.31 -2.50
C HIS A 224 3.25 12.59 -4.00
N GLU A 225 2.02 12.76 -4.50
CA GLU A 225 1.72 12.95 -5.92
C GLU A 225 2.43 14.19 -6.51
N HIS A 226 2.56 15.24 -5.69
CA HIS A 226 3.23 16.48 -6.02
C HIS A 226 4.76 16.34 -6.23
N GLU A 227 5.37 15.26 -5.72
CA GLU A 227 6.80 14.98 -5.92
C GLU A 227 7.09 14.41 -7.33
N TYR A 228 6.06 13.87 -8.01
CA TYR A 228 6.20 13.18 -9.29
C TYR A 228 5.27 13.76 -10.39
N PRO A 229 5.34 15.08 -10.68
CA PRO A 229 4.42 15.71 -11.63
C PRO A 229 4.61 15.23 -13.09
N ASN A 230 5.80 14.70 -13.40
CA ASN A 230 6.17 14.27 -14.75
C ASN A 230 5.91 12.77 -15.02
N ASP A 231 5.47 12.00 -14.01
CA ASP A 231 5.18 10.58 -14.17
C ASP A 231 3.66 10.35 -14.32
N PRO A 232 3.15 10.08 -15.53
CA PRO A 232 1.71 9.92 -15.77
C PRO A 232 1.14 8.63 -15.14
N GLU A 233 1.96 7.63 -14.79
CA GLU A 233 1.47 6.49 -14.02
C GLU A 233 1.30 6.84 -12.55
N ALA A 234 2.20 7.67 -12.00
CA ALA A 234 2.11 8.11 -10.61
C ALA A 234 0.88 8.99 -10.33
N GLN A 235 0.31 9.64 -11.36
CA GLN A 235 -0.90 10.48 -11.28
C GLN A 235 -2.21 9.69 -11.45
N LYS A 236 -2.14 8.41 -11.83
CA LYS A 236 -3.33 7.55 -11.97
C LYS A 236 -3.57 6.78 -10.67
N GLY A 237 -4.83 6.75 -10.21
CA GLY A 237 -5.23 5.93 -9.07
C GLY A 237 -4.96 4.44 -9.30
N LEU A 238 -4.48 3.73 -8.28
CA LEU A 238 -4.13 2.32 -8.36
C LEU A 238 -5.34 1.46 -8.72
N ARG A 239 -6.52 1.82 -8.19
CA ARG A 239 -7.78 1.11 -8.46
C ARG A 239 -8.30 1.29 -9.90
N PHE A 240 -7.66 2.08 -10.76
CA PHE A 240 -8.01 2.10 -12.18
C PHE A 240 -7.43 0.90 -12.94
N ASP A 241 -6.40 0.24 -12.42
CA ASP A 241 -5.80 -0.93 -13.03
C ASP A 241 -6.68 -2.18 -12.85
N SER A 242 -6.95 -2.87 -13.95
CA SER A 242 -7.83 -4.05 -13.97
C SER A 242 -7.26 -5.23 -13.18
N ARG A 243 -5.93 -5.35 -13.07
CA ARG A 243 -5.28 -6.43 -12.30
C ARG A 243 -5.52 -6.25 -10.82
N ILE A 244 -5.36 -5.02 -10.33
CA ILE A 244 -5.62 -4.68 -8.92
C ILE A 244 -7.09 -4.93 -8.58
N LYS A 245 -8.03 -4.54 -9.45
CA LYS A 245 -9.46 -4.86 -9.27
C LYS A 245 -9.71 -6.37 -9.22
N ALA A 246 -9.05 -7.15 -10.08
CA ALA A 246 -9.20 -8.61 -10.07
C ALA A 246 -8.68 -9.25 -8.77
N PHE A 247 -7.57 -8.73 -8.22
CA PHE A 247 -7.07 -9.15 -6.91
C PHE A 247 -8.02 -8.79 -5.77
N GLU A 248 -8.53 -7.55 -5.72
CA GLU A 248 -9.51 -7.16 -4.70
C GLU A 248 -10.78 -8.01 -4.77
N ALA A 249 -11.27 -8.31 -5.98
CA ALA A 249 -12.44 -9.17 -6.20
C ALA A 249 -12.22 -10.62 -5.74
N SER A 250 -11.05 -11.22 -6.04
CA SER A 250 -10.74 -12.59 -5.62
C SER A 250 -10.62 -12.71 -4.09
N VAL A 251 -10.12 -11.67 -3.44
CA VAL A 251 -10.02 -11.62 -1.96
C VAL A 251 -11.38 -11.36 -1.33
N GLY A 252 -12.24 -10.59 -1.99
CA GLY A 252 -13.65 -10.46 -1.62
C GLY A 252 -14.34 -11.83 -1.54
N LYS A 253 -14.20 -12.66 -2.58
CA LYS A 253 -14.78 -14.01 -2.62
C LYS A 253 -14.26 -14.94 -1.53
N ARG A 254 -12.94 -14.95 -1.29
CA ARG A 254 -12.37 -15.78 -0.21
C ARG A 254 -12.90 -15.39 1.17
N GLU A 255 -13.15 -14.10 1.38
CA GLU A 255 -13.71 -13.61 2.64
C GLU A 255 -15.17 -14.03 2.81
N THR A 256 -15.99 -13.96 1.75
CA THR A 256 -17.39 -14.42 1.83
C THR A 256 -17.46 -15.93 2.12
N GLU A 257 -16.64 -16.73 1.45
CA GLU A 257 -16.55 -18.18 1.71
C GLU A 257 -16.11 -18.48 3.15
N ARG A 258 -15.17 -17.69 3.70
CA ARG A 258 -14.73 -17.82 5.10
C ARG A 258 -15.89 -17.54 6.05
N THR A 259 -16.63 -16.45 5.82
CA THR A 259 -17.78 -16.08 6.67
C THR A 259 -18.91 -17.09 6.60
N GLU A 260 -19.22 -17.62 5.41
CA GLU A 260 -20.25 -18.66 5.23
C GLU A 260 -19.87 -19.95 5.97
N LYS A 261 -18.61 -20.39 5.87
CA LYS A 261 -18.11 -21.55 6.63
C LYS A 261 -18.17 -21.35 8.13
N SER A 262 -17.77 -20.18 8.63
CA SER A 262 -17.85 -19.85 10.06
C SER A 262 -19.30 -19.84 10.56
N GLN A 263 -20.23 -19.28 9.77
CA GLN A 263 -21.65 -19.28 10.09
C GLN A 263 -22.25 -20.70 10.08
N ALA A 264 -21.88 -21.52 9.10
CA ALA A 264 -22.31 -22.92 9.02
C ALA A 264 -21.82 -23.74 10.23
N LEU A 265 -20.55 -23.58 10.62
CA LEU A 265 -20.00 -24.24 11.81
C LEU A 265 -20.72 -23.81 13.10
N LYS A 266 -21.02 -22.51 13.22
CA LYS A 266 -21.78 -21.98 14.36
C LYS A 266 -23.19 -22.57 14.44
N ALA A 267 -23.86 -22.72 13.30
CA ALA A 267 -25.20 -23.31 13.23
C ALA A 267 -25.20 -24.80 13.62
N VAL A 268 -24.18 -25.57 13.21
CA VAL A 268 -24.02 -26.98 13.58
C VAL A 268 -23.75 -27.14 15.08
N GLY A 269 -22.86 -26.32 15.65
CA GLY A 269 -22.53 -26.36 17.09
C GLY A 269 -23.70 -26.00 18.00
N ALA A 270 -24.57 -25.08 17.58
CA ALA A 270 -25.76 -24.68 18.34
C ALA A 270 -26.82 -25.79 18.47
N SER A 271 -26.75 -26.86 17.66
CA SER A 271 -27.74 -27.95 17.66
C SER A 271 -27.45 -29.07 18.67
N SER A 272 -26.29 -29.06 19.35
CA SER A 272 -25.89 -30.14 20.26
C SER A 272 -26.33 -29.94 21.72
N GLY A 273 -27.06 -28.87 22.02
CA GLY A 273 -27.59 -28.59 23.36
C GLY A 273 -28.72 -29.53 23.74
N LYS A 274 -28.43 -30.83 23.93
CA LYS A 274 -29.28 -31.67 24.79
C LYS A 274 -29.22 -31.04 26.18
N PRO A 275 -30.34 -30.55 26.75
CA PRO A 275 -30.32 -30.03 28.10
C PRO A 275 -29.91 -31.16 29.05
N LEU A 276 -28.89 -30.90 29.86
CA LEU A 276 -28.32 -31.84 30.84
C LEU A 276 -29.36 -32.41 31.82
N SER A 277 -30.54 -31.79 31.91
CA SER A 277 -31.68 -32.27 32.68
C SER A 277 -32.33 -33.56 32.17
N GLN A 278 -31.98 -34.06 30.97
CA GLN A 278 -32.50 -35.33 30.45
C GLN A 278 -31.59 -36.55 30.67
N LEU A 279 -30.42 -36.41 31.31
CA LEU A 279 -29.48 -37.53 31.51
C LEU A 279 -29.46 -38.15 32.93
N ILE A 280 -30.37 -37.73 33.83
CA ILE A 280 -30.41 -38.20 35.23
C ILE A 280 -31.72 -38.97 35.52
N ALA A 281 -32.12 -39.89 34.65
CA ALA A 281 -33.27 -40.78 34.89
C ALA A 281 -32.88 -42.25 34.78
#